data_AF-A0A9E0SPD6-F1
#
_entry.id   AF-A0A9E0SPD6-F1
#
_cell.length_a   1.000
_cell.length_b   1.000
_cell.length_c   1.000
_cell.angle_alpha   90.00
_cell.angle_beta   90.00
_cell.angle_gamma   90.00
#
_symmetry.space_group_name_H-M   'P 1'
#
loop_
_entity.id
_entity.type
_entity.pdbx_description
1 polymer ?
#
loop_
_entity_poly.entity_id
_entity_poly.type
_entity_poly.pdbx_seq_one_letter_code
_entity_poly.pdbx_strand_id
1 'polypeptide(L)'
;MSERFKTLLQREWIQHHRGWLVVTTLPPLIALVLLLMPFSTVDVGPMPALGVFLFATVAVTTVVVGIAGAAAVFLAPGVARRDYQDRSIEFWLSLPTGHGASIAATLLMHLLFVPLLALAIGAIASQVIALVVVARVFGASSWAHLPWNSLFMADLAGLARAALGIVLATFWVSPIVLALMAASAWLQRWGVAVLALTVSVGHGLLRWLYGITIIDDVLQGLVKNAGRALIHHVDNRSGPVDDAEVLSWIVGIPNWLFHDGLAAIGDLFRPLAIVALAISAGCFALLVLRRRRSG
;
A
#
# COMPACT_ATOMS: atom_id res chain seq x y z
N MET A 1 12.35 2.58 20.84
CA MET A 1 12.11 3.77 20.00
C MET A 1 12.26 5.01 20.86
N SER A 2 13.14 5.96 20.52
CA SER A 2 13.35 7.16 21.35
C SER A 2 12.15 8.10 21.28
N GLU A 3 11.87 8.85 22.35
CA GLU A 3 10.78 9.84 22.40
C GLU A 3 10.87 10.86 21.25
N ARG A 4 12.09 11.26 20.88
CA ARG A 4 12.33 12.18 19.76
C ARG A 4 11.82 11.63 18.42
N PHE A 5 11.99 10.34 18.16
CA PHE A 5 11.50 9.74 16.91
C PHE A 5 9.98 9.65 16.87
N LYS A 6 9.32 9.41 18.02
CA LYS A 6 7.86 9.47 18.13
C LYS A 6 7.35 10.88 17.79
N THR A 7 7.98 11.92 18.33
CA THR A 7 7.64 13.31 18.01
C THR A 7 7.78 13.61 16.52
N LEU A 8 8.81 13.09 15.85
CA LEU A 8 8.97 13.25 14.40
C LEU A 8 7.85 12.58 13.61
N LEU A 9 7.45 11.34 13.97
CA LEU A 9 6.29 10.70 13.36
C LEU A 9 5.00 11.50 13.59
N GLN A 10 4.77 11.95 14.83
CA GLN A 10 3.59 12.73 15.17
C GLN A 10 3.54 14.06 14.40
N ARG A 11 4.69 14.71 14.19
CA ARG A 11 4.79 15.89 13.34
C ARG A 11 4.34 15.56 11.91
N GLU A 12 4.89 14.51 11.31
CA GLU A 12 4.51 14.10 9.94
C GLU A 12 3.02 13.78 9.85
N TRP A 13 2.44 13.14 10.87
CA TRP A 13 0.99 12.96 10.98
C TRP A 13 0.25 14.28 10.92
N ILE A 14 0.52 15.18 11.87
CA ILE A 14 -0.25 16.41 12.06
C ILE A 14 -0.19 17.28 10.80
N GLN A 15 0.93 17.29 10.09
CA GLN A 15 1.07 18.06 8.86
C GLN A 15 0.19 17.55 7.72
N HIS A 16 0.02 16.23 7.59
CA HIS A 16 -0.64 15.62 6.42
C HIS A 16 -1.96 14.92 6.73
N HIS A 17 -2.37 14.83 8.00
CA HIS A 17 -3.51 14.01 8.43
C HIS A 17 -4.80 14.34 7.68
N ARG A 18 -5.10 15.62 7.42
CA ARG A 18 -6.33 16.01 6.71
C ARG A 18 -6.36 15.45 5.29
N GLY A 19 -5.25 15.57 4.55
CA GLY A 19 -5.13 15.03 3.21
C GLY A 19 -5.30 13.50 3.23
N TRP A 20 -4.64 12.83 4.18
CA TRP A 20 -4.74 11.38 4.31
C TRP A 20 -6.13 10.88 4.70
N LEU A 21 -6.81 11.59 5.60
CA LEU A 21 -8.20 11.28 5.96
C LEU A 21 -9.10 11.45 4.73
N VAL A 22 -9.01 12.55 3.99
CA VAL A 22 -9.79 12.75 2.77
C VAL A 22 -9.53 11.62 1.76
N VAL A 23 -8.26 11.30 1.48
CA VAL A 23 -7.89 10.26 0.51
C VAL A 23 -8.44 8.88 0.91
N THR A 24 -8.49 8.56 2.20
CA THR A 24 -8.92 7.25 2.69
C THR A 24 -10.41 7.13 2.95
N THR A 25 -11.08 8.21 3.39
CA THR A 25 -12.50 8.18 3.75
C THR A 25 -13.43 8.63 2.63
N LEU A 26 -13.00 9.55 1.75
CA LEU A 26 -13.87 10.10 0.71
C LEU A 26 -14.33 9.03 -0.30
N PRO A 27 -13.45 8.15 -0.83
CA PRO A 27 -13.89 7.12 -1.78
C PRO A 27 -15.00 6.19 -1.24
N PRO A 28 -14.89 5.56 -0.05
CA PRO A 28 -15.95 4.72 0.46
C PRO A 28 -17.20 5.51 0.85
N LEU A 29 -17.08 6.76 1.29
CA LEU A 29 -18.26 7.61 1.55
C LEU A 29 -19.04 7.90 0.27
N ILE A 30 -18.36 8.21 -0.84
CA ILE A 30 -19.00 8.40 -2.14
C ILE A 30 -19.70 7.10 -2.57
N ALA A 31 -19.02 5.95 -2.47
CA ALA A 31 -19.61 4.66 -2.79
C ALA A 31 -20.88 4.38 -1.98
N LEU A 32 -20.84 4.63 -0.66
CA LEU A 32 -21.99 4.47 0.22
C LEU A 32 -23.14 5.40 -0.16
N VAL A 33 -22.87 6.69 -0.41
CA VAL A 33 -23.89 7.65 -0.83
C VAL A 33 -24.55 7.21 -2.13
N LEU A 34 -23.76 6.77 -3.12
CA LEU A 34 -24.28 6.29 -4.40
C LEU A 34 -25.16 5.05 -4.24
N LEU A 35 -24.78 4.11 -3.36
CA LEU A 35 -25.56 2.89 -3.08
C LEU A 35 -26.89 3.15 -2.36
N LEU A 36 -26.97 4.25 -1.61
CA LEU A 36 -28.19 4.65 -0.91
C LEU A 36 -29.18 5.42 -1.80
N MET A 37 -28.77 5.81 -3.01
CA MET A 37 -29.65 6.51 -3.94
C MET A 37 -30.75 5.57 -4.48
N PRO A 38 -32.01 6.03 -4.59
CA PRO A 38 -33.13 5.16 -4.95
C PRO A 38 -33.03 4.60 -6.38
N PHE A 39 -32.31 5.28 -7.27
CA PHE A 39 -32.13 4.91 -8.67
C PHE A 39 -30.87 4.06 -8.94
N SER A 40 -30.05 3.75 -7.93
CA SER A 40 -28.92 2.85 -8.14
C SER A 40 -29.41 1.40 -8.21
N THR A 41 -29.27 0.76 -9.36
CA THR A 41 -29.41 -0.69 -9.51
C THR A 41 -28.05 -1.35 -9.27
N VAL A 42 -28.03 -2.42 -8.47
CA VAL A 42 -26.83 -3.22 -8.22
C VAL A 42 -27.07 -4.59 -8.83
N ASP A 43 -26.37 -4.90 -9.91
CA ASP A 43 -26.36 -6.22 -10.51
C ASP A 43 -25.09 -6.95 -10.04
N VAL A 44 -25.29 -8.09 -9.40
CA VAL A 44 -24.22 -8.94 -8.84
C VAL A 44 -24.14 -10.29 -9.54
N GLY A 45 -24.90 -10.48 -10.63
CA GLY A 45 -24.99 -11.76 -11.33
C GLY A 45 -25.53 -12.89 -10.43
N PRO A 46 -25.16 -14.16 -10.71
CA PRO A 46 -25.66 -15.33 -9.97
C PRO A 46 -24.94 -15.55 -8.62
N MET A 47 -24.26 -14.54 -8.08
CA MET A 47 -23.49 -14.68 -6.84
C MET A 47 -24.42 -14.75 -5.63
N PRO A 48 -24.23 -15.70 -4.70
CA PRO A 48 -25.05 -15.74 -3.49
C PRO A 48 -24.70 -14.59 -2.53
N ALA A 49 -25.59 -14.30 -1.57
CA ALA A 49 -25.45 -13.17 -0.64
C ALA A 49 -24.11 -13.15 0.11
N LEU A 50 -23.64 -14.33 0.52
CA LEU A 50 -22.35 -14.49 1.17
C LEU A 50 -21.17 -14.13 0.26
N GLY A 51 -21.21 -14.56 -1.00
CA GLY A 51 -20.22 -14.21 -2.00
C GLY A 51 -20.17 -12.70 -2.26
N VAL A 52 -21.34 -12.06 -2.37
CA VAL A 52 -21.47 -10.62 -2.57
C VAL A 52 -20.88 -9.85 -1.40
N PHE A 53 -21.13 -10.29 -0.17
CA PHE A 53 -20.57 -9.70 1.03
C PHE A 53 -19.04 -9.71 1.02
N LEU A 54 -18.44 -10.88 0.75
CA LEU A 54 -16.98 -11.03 0.68
C LEU A 54 -16.38 -10.19 -0.44
N PHE A 55 -16.98 -10.23 -1.62
CA PHE A 55 -16.52 -9.47 -2.78
C PHE A 55 -16.51 -7.98 -2.47
N ALA A 56 -17.60 -7.43 -1.93
CA ALA A 56 -17.68 -6.03 -1.54
C ALA A 56 -16.63 -5.69 -0.46
N THR A 57 -16.43 -6.58 0.52
CA THR A 57 -15.44 -6.42 1.60
C THR A 57 -14.02 -6.28 1.04
N VAL A 58 -13.62 -7.22 0.17
CA VAL A 58 -12.30 -7.22 -0.46
C VAL A 58 -12.13 -6.06 -1.44
N ALA A 59 -13.13 -5.81 -2.30
CA ALA A 59 -13.07 -4.79 -3.33
C ALA A 59 -12.92 -3.38 -2.74
N VAL A 60 -13.78 -3.01 -1.79
CA VAL A 60 -13.72 -1.68 -1.15
C VAL A 60 -12.39 -1.49 -0.40
N THR A 61 -11.97 -2.47 0.39
CA THR A 61 -10.71 -2.40 1.14
C THR A 61 -9.53 -2.24 0.18
N THR A 62 -9.49 -3.02 -0.90
CA THR A 62 -8.43 -2.97 -1.91
C THR A 62 -8.39 -1.62 -2.62
N VAL A 63 -9.54 -1.05 -2.98
CA VAL A 63 -9.62 0.28 -3.61
C VAL A 63 -9.08 1.35 -2.67
N VAL A 64 -9.48 1.36 -1.40
CA VAL A 64 -9.01 2.36 -0.42
C VAL A 64 -7.50 2.25 -0.20
N VAL A 65 -6.98 1.04 0.01
CA VAL A 65 -5.54 0.79 0.16
C VAL A 65 -4.78 1.16 -1.11
N GLY A 66 -5.29 0.78 -2.28
CA GLY A 66 -4.68 1.06 -3.58
C GLY A 66 -4.57 2.55 -3.88
N ILE A 67 -5.63 3.33 -3.64
CA ILE A 67 -5.63 4.78 -3.79
C ILE A 67 -4.62 5.42 -2.82
N ALA A 68 -4.64 5.04 -1.54
CA ALA A 68 -3.72 5.59 -0.54
C ALA A 68 -2.26 5.23 -0.84
N GLY A 69 -1.98 3.99 -1.24
CA GLY A 69 -0.65 3.52 -1.64
C GLY A 69 -0.13 4.23 -2.88
N ALA A 70 -0.96 4.40 -3.91
CA ALA A 70 -0.61 5.16 -5.10
C ALA A 70 -0.29 6.62 -4.74
N ALA A 71 -1.18 7.27 -3.98
CA ALA A 71 -0.96 8.64 -3.51
C ALA A 71 0.35 8.78 -2.72
N ALA A 72 0.67 7.83 -1.83
CA ALA A 72 1.92 7.82 -1.08
C ALA A 72 3.15 7.75 -1.98
N VAL A 73 3.16 6.87 -2.98
CA VAL A 73 4.25 6.74 -3.96
C VAL A 73 4.39 8.01 -4.81
N PHE A 74 3.28 8.58 -5.29
CA PHE A 74 3.29 9.80 -6.11
C PHE A 74 3.77 11.03 -5.34
N LEU A 75 3.40 11.15 -4.05
CA LEU A 75 3.76 12.30 -3.22
C LEU A 75 5.17 12.21 -2.63
N ALA A 76 5.71 11.00 -2.44
CA ALA A 76 7.02 10.77 -1.80
C ALA A 76 8.16 11.65 -2.37
N PRO A 77 8.35 11.82 -3.69
CA PRO A 77 9.41 12.67 -4.24
C PRO A 77 9.23 14.16 -3.93
N GLY A 78 7.99 14.59 -3.68
CA GLY A 78 7.67 15.95 -3.24
C GLY A 78 8.09 16.19 -1.79
N VAL A 79 7.88 15.21 -0.90
CA VAL A 79 8.20 15.36 0.53
C VAL A 79 9.71 15.53 0.76
N ALA A 80 10.55 14.91 -0.07
CA ALA A 80 12.00 15.11 -0.03
C ALA A 80 12.46 16.55 -0.32
N ARG A 81 11.62 17.38 -0.95
CA ARG A 81 11.91 18.79 -1.29
C ARG A 81 11.36 19.78 -0.28
N ARG A 82 10.42 19.36 0.58
CA ARG A 82 9.70 20.21 1.53
C ARG A 82 10.63 20.99 2.45
N ASP A 83 11.70 20.34 2.92
CA ASP A 83 12.63 20.91 3.89
C ASP A 83 13.32 22.20 3.39
N TYR A 84 13.33 22.48 2.08
CA TYR A 84 13.86 23.76 1.53
C TYR A 84 12.84 24.90 1.48
N GLN A 85 11.55 24.57 1.47
CA GLN A 85 10.47 25.55 1.28
C GLN A 85 9.83 25.97 2.61
N ASP A 86 10.06 25.19 3.68
CA ASP A 86 9.45 25.37 4.99
C ASP A 86 10.45 25.99 5.96
N ARG A 87 10.27 27.27 6.32
CA ARG A 87 11.11 27.97 7.32
C ARG A 87 11.08 27.32 8.70
N SER A 88 10.08 26.49 9.02
CA SER A 88 10.08 25.75 10.28
C SER A 88 11.22 24.74 10.37
N ILE A 89 11.87 24.40 9.24
CA ILE A 89 13.01 23.48 9.21
C ILE A 89 14.18 23.94 10.08
N GLU A 90 14.41 25.25 10.24
CA GLU A 90 15.50 25.80 11.06
C GLU A 90 15.30 25.41 12.53
N PHE A 91 14.06 25.47 13.03
CA PHE A 91 13.71 24.97 14.35
C PHE A 91 13.96 23.46 14.45
N TRP A 92 13.57 22.66 13.44
CA TRP A 92 13.76 21.22 13.48
C TRP A 92 15.22 20.77 13.33
N LEU A 93 16.05 21.55 12.64
CA LEU A 93 17.50 21.34 12.57
C LEU A 93 18.18 21.72 13.88
N SER A 94 17.64 22.68 14.64
CA SER A 94 18.15 23.02 15.97
C SER A 94 17.92 21.91 17.01
N LEU A 95 16.95 21.03 16.78
CA LEU A 95 16.71 19.90 17.67
C LEU A 95 17.83 18.85 17.52
N PRO A 96 18.34 18.27 18.63
CA PRO A 96 19.39 17.25 18.62
C PRO A 96 18.84 15.90 18.11
N THR A 97 18.44 15.86 16.85
CA THR A 97 17.91 14.69 16.15
C THR A 97 18.79 14.37 14.94
N GLY A 98 19.04 13.08 14.70
CA GLY A 98 19.85 12.68 13.56
C GLY A 98 19.09 12.89 12.25
N HIS A 99 19.77 13.42 11.22
CA HIS A 99 19.23 13.61 9.87
C HIS A 99 18.53 12.35 9.30
N GLY A 100 19.08 11.16 9.58
CA GLY A 100 18.48 9.89 9.18
C GLY A 100 17.16 9.60 9.89
N ALA A 101 17.03 9.98 11.16
CA ALA A 101 15.78 9.80 11.90
C ALA A 101 14.66 10.65 11.32
N SER A 102 14.94 11.88 10.89
CA SER A 102 13.94 12.74 10.26
C SER A 102 13.46 12.18 8.92
N ILE A 103 14.36 11.70 8.07
CA ILE A 103 14.00 11.08 6.79
C ILE A 103 13.24 9.76 7.03
N ALA A 104 13.70 8.91 7.95
CA ALA A 104 13.06 7.66 8.29
C ALA A 104 11.63 7.86 8.83
N ALA A 105 11.40 8.89 9.66
CA ALA A 105 10.07 9.22 10.15
C ALA A 105 9.12 9.56 9.01
N THR A 106 9.56 10.39 8.05
CA THR A 106 8.79 10.72 6.86
C THR A 106 8.45 9.47 6.03
N LEU A 107 9.43 8.62 5.76
CA LEU A 107 9.24 7.39 4.98
C LEU A 107 8.28 6.43 5.66
N LEU A 108 8.47 6.14 6.95
CA LEU A 108 7.57 5.25 7.70
C LEU A 108 6.15 5.81 7.75
N MET A 109 5.99 7.11 7.92
CA MET A 109 4.65 7.69 7.98
C MET A 109 3.90 7.50 6.66
N HIS A 110 4.52 7.89 5.54
CA HIS A 110 3.84 7.93 4.26
C HIS A 110 3.76 6.56 3.59
N LEU A 111 4.81 5.74 3.69
CA LEU A 111 4.90 4.47 2.97
C LEU A 111 4.43 3.26 3.80
N LEU A 112 4.26 3.40 5.12
CA LEU A 112 3.84 2.29 5.98
C LEU A 112 2.58 2.63 6.79
N PHE A 113 2.64 3.63 7.66
CA PHE A 113 1.53 3.92 8.57
C PHE A 113 0.27 4.39 7.84
N VAL A 114 0.40 5.22 6.81
CA VAL A 114 -0.74 5.69 6.01
C VAL A 114 -1.43 4.52 5.26
N PRO A 115 -0.73 3.64 4.52
CA PRO A 115 -1.35 2.45 3.94
C PRO A 115 -2.00 1.52 4.98
N LEU A 116 -1.41 1.36 6.17
CA LEU A 116 -2.03 0.59 7.26
C LEU A 116 -3.29 1.25 7.81
N LEU A 117 -3.30 2.59 7.92
CA LEU A 117 -4.51 3.33 8.27
C LEU A 117 -5.59 3.18 7.18
N ALA A 118 -5.19 3.23 5.90
CA ALA A 118 -6.09 3.01 4.78
C ALA A 118 -6.68 1.59 4.81
N LEU A 119 -5.89 0.59 5.19
CA LEU A 119 -6.37 -0.78 5.40
C LEU A 119 -7.43 -0.83 6.50
N ALA A 120 -7.18 -0.20 7.65
CA ALA A 120 -8.13 -0.17 8.76
C ALA A 120 -9.44 0.55 8.39
N ILE A 121 -9.35 1.73 7.77
CA ILE A 121 -10.52 2.51 7.32
C ILE A 121 -11.28 1.75 6.24
N GLY A 122 -10.57 1.21 5.24
CA GLY A 122 -11.13 0.42 4.16
C GLY A 122 -11.89 -0.79 4.69
N ALA A 123 -11.31 -1.53 5.62
CA ALA A 123 -11.92 -2.69 6.24
C ALA A 123 -13.20 -2.33 7.01
N ILE A 124 -13.20 -1.27 7.81
CA ILE A 124 -14.40 -0.85 8.54
C ILE A 124 -15.49 -0.39 7.57
N ALA A 125 -15.13 0.43 6.58
CA ALA A 125 -16.09 0.94 5.61
C ALA A 125 -16.66 -0.15 4.71
N SER A 126 -15.84 -1.16 4.37
CA SER A 126 -16.25 -2.26 3.51
C SER A 126 -17.30 -3.14 4.17
N GLN A 127 -17.28 -3.33 5.50
CA GLN A 127 -18.34 -4.05 6.23
C GLN A 127 -19.70 -3.36 6.07
N VAL A 128 -19.73 -2.04 6.25
CA VAL A 128 -20.95 -1.24 6.10
C VAL A 128 -21.47 -1.30 4.67
N ILE A 129 -20.57 -1.11 3.69
CA ILE A 129 -20.94 -1.16 2.27
C ILE A 129 -21.43 -2.56 1.89
N ALA A 130 -20.75 -3.63 2.31
CA ALA A 130 -21.15 -5.00 2.06
C ALA A 130 -22.56 -5.30 2.60
N LEU A 131 -22.86 -4.86 3.83
CA LEU A 131 -24.19 -4.98 4.42
C LEU A 131 -25.28 -4.25 3.62
N VAL A 132 -24.99 -3.02 3.17
CA VAL A 132 -25.91 -2.23 2.34
C VAL A 132 -26.15 -2.92 1.00
N VAL A 133 -25.10 -3.42 0.34
CA VAL A 133 -25.22 -4.15 -0.93
C VAL A 133 -26.06 -5.42 -0.74
N VAL A 134 -25.78 -6.23 0.29
CA VAL A 134 -26.57 -7.44 0.58
C VAL A 134 -28.04 -7.10 0.85
N ALA A 135 -28.32 -6.05 1.63
CA ALA A 135 -29.69 -5.63 1.92
C ALA A 135 -30.42 -5.14 0.66
N ARG A 136 -29.72 -4.45 -0.25
CA ARG A 136 -30.29 -3.94 -1.50
C ARG A 136 -30.61 -5.05 -2.50
N VAL A 137 -29.80 -6.09 -2.56
CA VAL A 137 -29.96 -7.18 -3.53
C VAL A 137 -30.83 -8.32 -2.99
N PHE A 138 -30.63 -8.73 -1.74
CA PHE A 138 -31.26 -9.92 -1.15
C PHE A 138 -32.22 -9.59 0.01
N GLY A 139 -32.43 -8.32 0.32
CA GLY A 139 -33.23 -7.88 1.46
C GLY A 139 -32.46 -7.91 2.79
N ALA A 140 -32.86 -7.05 3.73
CA ALA A 140 -32.17 -6.89 5.02
C ALA A 140 -32.26 -8.12 5.93
N SER A 141 -33.27 -8.98 5.77
CA SER A 141 -33.39 -10.25 6.51
C SER A 141 -32.23 -11.20 6.23
N SER A 142 -31.59 -11.09 5.05
CA SER A 142 -30.44 -11.91 4.65
C SER A 142 -29.24 -11.76 5.57
N TRP A 143 -29.13 -10.67 6.33
CA TRP A 143 -28.07 -10.48 7.32
C TRP A 143 -28.08 -11.55 8.42
N ALA A 144 -29.24 -12.05 8.81
CA ALA A 144 -29.35 -13.09 9.84
C ALA A 144 -28.84 -14.46 9.35
N HIS A 145 -28.73 -14.66 8.04
CA HIS A 145 -28.29 -15.91 7.43
C HIS A 145 -26.79 -15.94 7.12
N LEU A 146 -26.09 -14.81 7.29
CA LEU A 146 -24.65 -14.76 7.09
C LEU A 146 -23.92 -15.54 8.20
N PRO A 147 -22.88 -16.33 7.87
CA PRO A 147 -22.07 -17.07 8.83
C PRO A 147 -21.08 -16.14 9.53
N TRP A 148 -21.58 -15.27 10.40
CA TRP A 148 -20.84 -14.17 11.04
C TRP A 148 -19.52 -14.61 11.69
N ASN A 149 -19.49 -15.77 12.33
CA ASN A 149 -18.27 -16.29 12.95
C ASN A 149 -17.18 -16.58 11.90
N SER A 150 -17.55 -17.24 10.81
CA SER A 150 -16.61 -17.56 9.73
C SER A 150 -16.16 -16.30 9.00
N LEU A 151 -17.07 -15.34 8.77
CA LEU A 151 -16.75 -14.02 8.20
C LEU A 151 -15.74 -13.28 9.08
N PHE A 152 -15.99 -13.18 10.39
CA PHE A 152 -15.10 -12.50 11.31
C PHE A 152 -13.69 -13.11 11.34
N MET A 153 -13.59 -14.44 11.34
CA MET A 153 -12.29 -15.13 11.32
C MET A 153 -11.56 -14.93 9.99
N ALA A 154 -12.27 -15.01 8.86
CA ALA A 154 -11.70 -14.74 7.54
C ALA A 154 -11.24 -13.29 7.41
N ASP A 155 -12.02 -12.32 7.91
CA ASP A 155 -11.66 -10.90 7.90
C ASP A 155 -10.44 -10.62 8.77
N LEU A 156 -10.39 -11.17 9.98
CA LEU A 156 -9.23 -10.99 10.87
C LEU A 156 -7.95 -11.55 10.24
N ALA A 157 -8.02 -12.75 9.66
CA ALA A 157 -6.90 -13.35 8.94
C ALA A 157 -6.52 -12.51 7.71
N GLY A 158 -7.52 -12.03 6.96
CA GLY A 158 -7.38 -11.15 5.80
C GLY A 158 -6.65 -9.85 6.15
N LEU A 159 -7.06 -9.21 7.24
CA LEU A 159 -6.44 -7.98 7.73
C LEU A 159 -5.00 -8.21 8.19
N ALA A 160 -4.74 -9.29 8.94
CA ALA A 160 -3.38 -9.62 9.36
C ALA A 160 -2.47 -9.88 8.15
N ARG A 161 -2.95 -10.64 7.16
CA ARG A 161 -2.21 -10.93 5.94
C ARG A 161 -2.01 -9.70 5.06
N ALA A 162 -3.01 -8.84 4.92
CA ALA A 162 -2.90 -7.59 4.18
C ALA A 162 -1.93 -6.61 4.85
N ALA A 163 -1.94 -6.51 6.18
CA ALA A 163 -1.00 -5.69 6.94
C ALA A 163 0.45 -6.17 6.74
N LEU A 164 0.70 -7.49 6.84
CA LEU A 164 1.99 -8.09 6.49
C LEU A 164 2.36 -7.79 5.03
N GLY A 165 1.41 -7.92 4.12
CA GLY A 165 1.62 -7.66 2.70
C GLY A 165 2.00 -6.21 2.40
N ILE A 166 1.40 -5.25 3.09
CA ILE A 166 1.77 -3.82 3.01
C ILE A 166 3.22 -3.63 3.49
N VAL A 167 3.61 -4.20 4.62
CA VAL A 167 4.99 -4.12 5.13
C VAL A 167 5.99 -4.65 4.10
N LEU A 168 5.72 -5.83 3.55
CA LEU A 168 6.57 -6.48 2.55
C LEU A 168 6.57 -5.72 1.21
N ALA A 169 5.42 -5.23 0.76
CA ALA A 169 5.32 -4.43 -0.46
C ALA A 169 6.10 -3.12 -0.34
N THR A 170 6.04 -2.46 0.83
CA THR A 170 6.84 -1.27 1.11
C THR A 170 8.34 -1.57 1.04
N PHE A 171 8.80 -2.73 1.51
CA PHE A 171 10.18 -3.17 1.31
C PHE A 171 10.54 -3.32 -0.17
N TRP A 172 9.70 -3.97 -0.97
CA TRP A 172 9.99 -4.18 -2.40
C TRP A 172 9.93 -2.90 -3.23
N VAL A 173 9.07 -1.95 -2.85
CA VAL A 173 8.91 -0.66 -3.53
C VAL A 173 9.91 0.39 -3.05
N SER A 174 10.51 0.22 -1.86
CA SER A 174 11.44 1.19 -1.28
C SER A 174 12.63 1.58 -2.18
N PRO A 175 13.27 0.68 -2.96
CA PRO A 175 14.38 1.08 -3.82
C PRO A 175 13.95 2.11 -4.86
N ILE A 176 12.76 1.93 -5.43
CA ILE A 176 12.19 2.81 -6.45
C ILE A 176 11.83 4.15 -5.82
N VAL A 177 11.09 4.14 -4.71
CA VAL A 177 10.66 5.37 -4.03
C VAL A 177 11.85 6.17 -3.52
N LEU A 178 12.83 5.51 -2.90
CA LEU A 178 14.04 6.17 -2.39
C LEU A 178 14.89 6.73 -3.52
N ALA A 179 15.00 6.05 -4.67
CA ALA A 179 15.68 6.59 -5.85
C ALA A 179 14.98 7.85 -6.38
N LEU A 180 13.65 7.85 -6.48
CA LEU A 180 12.87 9.01 -6.90
C LEU A 180 13.01 10.18 -5.93
N MET A 181 12.97 9.91 -4.62
CA MET A 181 13.18 10.90 -3.57
C MET A 181 14.60 11.47 -3.63
N ALA A 182 15.62 10.62 -3.75
CA ALA A 182 17.01 11.05 -3.86
C ALA A 182 17.19 11.93 -5.10
N ALA A 183 16.76 11.47 -6.28
CA ALA A 183 16.84 12.28 -7.50
C ALA A 183 16.13 13.63 -7.34
N SER A 184 14.95 13.66 -6.72
CA SER A 184 14.20 14.91 -6.47
C SER A 184 14.88 15.84 -5.46
N ALA A 185 15.59 15.30 -4.46
CA ALA A 185 16.33 16.09 -3.48
C ALA A 185 17.57 16.76 -4.08
N TRP A 186 18.22 16.13 -5.07
CA TRP A 186 19.42 16.65 -5.73
C TRP A 186 19.11 17.51 -6.98
N LEU A 187 18.12 17.11 -7.77
CA LEU A 187 17.79 17.74 -9.07
C LEU A 187 16.46 18.53 -9.04
N GLN A 188 15.89 18.73 -7.85
CA GLN A 188 14.68 19.50 -7.63
C GLN A 188 13.48 19.02 -8.49
N ARG A 189 12.88 19.91 -9.29
CA ARG A 189 11.70 19.63 -10.12
C ARG A 189 11.95 18.63 -11.25
N TRP A 190 13.21 18.49 -11.67
CA TRP A 190 13.60 17.63 -12.79
C TRP A 190 14.00 16.23 -12.34
N GLY A 191 14.13 15.96 -11.04
CA GLY A 191 14.69 14.70 -10.54
C GLY A 191 13.96 13.46 -11.03
N VAL A 192 12.62 13.46 -10.99
CA VAL A 192 11.82 12.33 -11.50
C VAL A 192 12.01 12.14 -13.00
N ALA A 193 11.93 13.21 -13.79
CA ALA A 193 12.06 13.15 -15.24
C ALA A 193 13.48 12.70 -15.68
N VAL A 194 14.51 13.25 -15.04
CA VAL A 194 15.90 12.89 -15.31
C VAL A 194 16.16 11.44 -14.93
N LEU A 195 15.73 10.99 -13.75
CA LEU A 195 15.90 9.59 -13.34
C LEU A 195 15.19 8.64 -14.32
N ALA A 196 13.94 8.94 -14.69
CA ALA A 196 13.19 8.13 -15.65
C ALA A 196 13.88 8.08 -17.01
N LEU A 197 14.40 9.20 -17.51
CA LEU A 197 15.15 9.27 -18.76
C LEU A 197 16.44 8.47 -18.68
N THR A 198 17.23 8.64 -17.61
CA THR A 198 18.50 7.93 -17.41
C THR A 198 18.29 6.42 -17.32
N VAL A 199 17.27 5.97 -16.56
CA VAL A 199 16.95 4.53 -16.46
C VAL A 199 16.49 3.98 -17.80
N SER A 200 15.59 4.68 -18.50
CA SER A 200 15.04 4.23 -19.79
C SER A 200 16.11 4.17 -20.89
N VAL A 201 16.86 5.24 -21.07
CA VAL A 201 17.93 5.34 -22.08
C VAL A 201 19.09 4.41 -21.73
N GLY A 202 19.49 4.37 -20.45
CA GLY A 202 20.54 3.48 -19.98
C GLY A 202 20.20 2.01 -20.21
N HIS A 203 18.96 1.60 -19.92
CA HIS A 203 18.47 0.26 -20.23
C HIS A 203 18.51 -0.02 -21.75
N GLY A 204 17.97 0.89 -22.57
CA GLY A 204 17.95 0.71 -24.02
C GLY A 204 19.35 0.56 -24.63
N LEU A 205 20.31 1.37 -24.18
CA LEU A 205 21.70 1.30 -24.63
C LEU A 205 22.40 0.02 -24.18
N LEU A 206 22.25 -0.39 -22.91
CA LEU A 206 22.84 -1.64 -22.40
C LEU A 206 22.31 -2.86 -23.13
N ARG A 207 21.01 -2.89 -23.42
CA ARG A 207 20.37 -3.96 -24.18
C ARG A 207 20.85 -3.97 -25.63
N TRP A 208 20.92 -2.81 -26.28
CA TRP A 208 21.31 -2.71 -27.69
C TRP A 208 22.79 -3.02 -27.92
N LEU A 209 23.68 -2.49 -27.08
CA LEU A 209 25.14 -2.65 -27.23
C LEU A 209 25.66 -3.97 -26.69
N TYR A 210 25.11 -4.45 -25.57
CA TYR A 210 25.68 -5.57 -24.81
C TYR A 210 24.69 -6.72 -24.56
N GLY A 211 23.43 -6.58 -24.96
CA GLY A 211 22.39 -7.59 -24.66
C GLY A 211 22.02 -7.69 -23.18
N ILE A 212 22.43 -6.74 -22.33
CA ILE A 212 22.23 -6.79 -20.89
C ILE A 212 20.84 -6.25 -20.52
N THR A 213 19.99 -7.08 -19.89
CA THR A 213 18.61 -6.74 -19.48
C THR A 213 18.46 -6.41 -17.98
N ILE A 214 19.57 -6.39 -17.22
CA ILE A 214 19.55 -6.36 -15.75
C ILE A 214 18.69 -5.25 -15.13
N ILE A 215 18.65 -4.05 -15.73
CA ILE A 215 17.86 -2.92 -15.22
C ILE A 215 16.37 -3.24 -15.24
N ASP A 216 15.90 -3.81 -16.35
CA ASP A 216 14.50 -4.16 -16.55
C ASP A 216 14.12 -5.37 -15.70
N ASP A 217 14.98 -6.39 -15.67
CA ASP A 217 14.77 -7.59 -14.83
C ASP A 217 14.67 -7.23 -13.34
N VAL A 218 15.52 -6.31 -12.86
CA VAL A 218 15.45 -5.80 -11.48
C VAL A 218 14.16 -5.01 -11.27
N LEU A 219 13.82 -4.06 -12.16
CA LEU A 219 12.64 -3.21 -11.99
C LEU A 219 11.34 -4.04 -12.01
N GLN A 220 11.18 -4.92 -12.99
CA GLN A 220 10.06 -5.85 -13.07
C GLN A 220 10.03 -6.78 -11.87
N GLY A 221 11.20 -7.28 -11.45
CA GLY A 221 11.33 -8.07 -10.23
C GLY A 221 10.80 -7.35 -9.00
N LEU A 222 11.19 -6.10 -8.77
CA LEU A 222 10.73 -5.31 -7.63
C LEU A 222 9.22 -5.11 -7.65
N VAL A 223 8.66 -4.68 -8.79
CA VAL A 223 7.20 -4.45 -8.94
C VAL A 223 6.42 -5.76 -8.78
N LYS A 224 6.90 -6.86 -9.37
CA LYS A 224 6.27 -8.18 -9.28
C LYS A 224 6.28 -8.72 -7.85
N ASN A 225 7.40 -8.60 -7.13
CA ASN A 225 7.46 -9.05 -5.73
C ASN A 225 6.66 -8.12 -4.80
N ALA A 226 6.54 -6.82 -5.12
CA ALA A 226 5.62 -5.93 -4.40
C ALA A 226 4.15 -6.35 -4.56
N GLY A 227 3.74 -6.73 -5.78
CA GLY A 227 2.40 -7.30 -6.00
C GLY A 227 2.20 -8.63 -5.26
N ARG A 228 3.18 -9.54 -5.36
CA ARG A 228 3.14 -10.84 -4.65
C ARG A 228 3.15 -10.71 -3.13
N ALA A 229 3.76 -9.65 -2.60
CA ALA A 229 3.72 -9.36 -1.19
C ALA A 229 2.27 -9.14 -0.70
N LEU A 230 1.39 -8.57 -1.52
CA LEU A 230 -0.03 -8.43 -1.17
C LEU A 230 -0.79 -9.75 -1.31
N ILE A 231 -0.63 -10.45 -2.43
CA ILE A 231 -1.23 -11.78 -2.68
C ILE A 231 -0.21 -12.62 -3.47
N HIS A 232 0.32 -13.70 -2.87
CA HIS A 232 1.41 -14.45 -3.48
C HIS A 232 0.90 -15.49 -4.49
N HIS A 233 -0.18 -16.20 -4.17
CA HIS A 233 -0.86 -17.12 -5.08
C HIS A 233 -2.30 -16.69 -5.28
N VAL A 234 -2.71 -16.47 -6.54
CA VAL A 234 -4.13 -16.39 -6.88
C VAL A 234 -4.55 -17.80 -7.27
N ASP A 235 -5.41 -18.43 -6.47
CA ASP A 235 -5.97 -19.72 -6.84
C ASP A 235 -6.94 -19.50 -8.00
N ASN A 236 -6.66 -20.09 -9.17
CA ASN A 236 -7.45 -19.91 -10.40
C ASN A 236 -8.76 -20.70 -10.39
N ARG A 237 -9.32 -20.99 -9.21
CA ARG A 237 -10.59 -21.71 -9.12
C ARG A 237 -11.69 -20.85 -9.71
N SER A 238 -12.55 -21.50 -10.48
CA SER A 238 -13.86 -20.97 -10.86
C SER A 238 -14.54 -20.43 -9.61
N GLY A 239 -15.12 -19.23 -9.68
CA GLY A 239 -15.81 -18.64 -8.54
C GLY A 239 -16.90 -19.59 -8.03
N PRO A 240 -17.11 -19.66 -6.70
CA PRO A 240 -18.07 -20.59 -6.11
C PRO A 240 -19.49 -20.31 -6.60
N VAL A 241 -20.24 -21.37 -6.89
CA VAL A 241 -21.55 -21.30 -7.54
C VAL A 241 -22.71 -21.26 -6.53
N ASP A 242 -22.50 -21.79 -5.31
CA ASP A 242 -23.51 -21.81 -4.25
C ASP A 242 -22.96 -21.43 -2.86
N ASP A 243 -23.87 -21.21 -1.90
CA ASP A 243 -23.52 -20.81 -0.53
C ASP A 243 -22.69 -21.86 0.23
N ALA A 244 -22.88 -23.15 -0.05
CA ALA A 244 -22.16 -24.21 0.64
C ALA A 244 -20.68 -24.25 0.21
N GLU A 245 -20.44 -24.08 -1.09
CA GLU A 245 -19.11 -23.93 -1.67
C GLU A 245 -18.42 -22.67 -1.14
N VAL A 246 -19.11 -21.52 -1.14
CA VAL A 246 -18.58 -20.27 -0.56
C VAL A 246 -18.22 -20.47 0.91
N LEU A 247 -19.10 -21.09 1.71
CA LEU A 247 -18.86 -21.32 3.13
C LEU A 247 -17.63 -22.21 3.36
N SER A 248 -17.51 -23.30 2.60
CA SER A 248 -16.35 -24.19 2.67
C SER A 248 -15.03 -23.45 2.37
N TRP A 249 -15.09 -22.52 1.42
CA TRP A 249 -13.97 -21.67 1.06
C TRP A 249 -13.62 -20.70 2.18
N ILE A 250 -14.59 -19.97 2.74
CA ILE A 250 -14.37 -19.03 3.86
C ILE A 250 -13.71 -19.71 5.05
N VAL A 251 -14.15 -20.91 5.41
CA VAL A 251 -13.58 -21.67 6.54
C VAL A 251 -12.10 -22.00 6.29
N GLY A 252 -11.70 -22.19 5.02
CA GLY A 252 -10.32 -22.44 4.62
C GLY A 252 -9.45 -21.17 4.48
N ILE A 253 -10.05 -19.98 4.35
CA ILE A 253 -9.34 -18.71 4.11
C ILE A 253 -8.21 -18.46 5.14
N PRO A 254 -8.42 -18.60 6.47
CA PRO A 254 -7.36 -18.31 7.43
C PRO A 254 -6.10 -19.16 7.23
N ASN A 255 -6.27 -20.46 6.97
CA ASN A 255 -5.15 -21.37 6.73
C ASN A 255 -4.43 -21.04 5.41
N TRP A 256 -5.21 -20.78 4.35
CA TRP A 256 -4.66 -20.38 3.06
C TRP A 256 -3.85 -19.07 3.16
N LEU A 257 -4.41 -18.03 3.79
CA LEU A 257 -3.74 -16.74 4.01
C LEU A 257 -2.46 -16.88 4.84
N PHE A 258 -2.45 -17.79 5.82
CA PHE A 258 -1.27 -18.07 6.61
C PHE A 258 -0.13 -18.64 5.73
N HIS A 259 -0.42 -19.65 4.91
CA HIS A 259 0.55 -20.21 3.99
C HIS A 259 1.00 -19.21 2.91
N ASP A 260 0.08 -18.40 2.39
CA ASP A 260 0.39 -17.33 1.44
C ASP A 260 1.32 -16.29 2.07
N GLY A 261 1.10 -15.91 3.34
CA GLY A 261 1.97 -15.02 4.09
C GLY A 261 3.37 -15.59 4.31
N LEU A 262 3.48 -16.88 4.65
CA LEU A 262 4.78 -17.56 4.77
C LEU A 262 5.54 -17.59 3.43
N ALA A 263 4.84 -17.84 2.32
CA ALA A 263 5.43 -17.80 0.99
C ALA A 263 5.96 -16.39 0.65
N ALA A 264 5.18 -15.35 0.95
CA ALA A 264 5.60 -13.96 0.75
C ALA A 264 6.82 -13.57 1.60
N ILE A 265 6.95 -14.08 2.83
CA ILE A 265 8.16 -13.92 3.65
C ILE A 265 9.34 -14.66 3.02
N GLY A 266 9.11 -15.85 2.45
CA GLY A 266 10.12 -16.63 1.73
C GLY A 266 10.80 -15.85 0.60
N ASP A 267 10.08 -14.93 -0.05
CA ASP A 267 10.62 -14.11 -1.14
C ASP A 267 11.73 -13.13 -0.68
N LEU A 268 11.79 -12.80 0.62
CA LEU A 268 12.88 -11.98 1.19
C LEU A 268 14.25 -12.68 1.16
N PHE A 269 14.28 -14.00 0.97
CA PHE A 269 15.53 -14.77 0.88
C PHE A 269 16.07 -14.85 -0.55
N ARG A 270 15.39 -14.27 -1.54
CA ARG A 270 15.88 -14.23 -2.92
C ARG A 270 17.04 -13.24 -3.07
N PRO A 271 18.00 -13.47 -3.98
CA PRO A 271 19.12 -12.54 -4.24
C PRO A 271 18.67 -11.11 -4.56
N LEU A 272 17.51 -10.95 -5.19
CA LEU A 272 16.92 -9.64 -5.49
C LEU A 272 16.64 -8.81 -4.22
N ALA A 273 16.31 -9.43 -3.08
CA ALA A 273 16.09 -8.72 -1.82
C ALA A 273 17.37 -8.04 -1.33
N ILE A 274 18.54 -8.66 -1.52
CA ILE A 274 19.84 -8.07 -1.20
C ILE A 274 20.11 -6.86 -2.10
N VAL A 275 19.82 -6.98 -3.40
CA VAL A 275 19.94 -5.87 -4.36
C VAL A 275 19.00 -4.72 -3.97
N ALA A 276 17.75 -5.03 -3.62
CA ALA A 276 16.76 -4.05 -3.16
C ALA A 276 17.24 -3.31 -1.91
N LEU A 277 17.78 -4.04 -0.93
CA LEU A 277 18.33 -3.47 0.29
C LEU A 277 19.54 -2.57 0.00
N ALA A 278 20.46 -3.01 -0.86
CA ALA A 278 21.65 -2.24 -1.23
C ALA A 278 21.29 -0.93 -1.93
N ILE A 279 20.38 -0.96 -2.91
CA ILE A 279 19.89 0.23 -3.60
C ILE A 279 19.20 1.16 -2.61
N SER A 280 18.29 0.63 -1.78
CA SER A 280 17.57 1.41 -0.77
C SER A 280 18.53 2.09 0.21
N ALA A 281 19.53 1.36 0.73
CA ALA A 281 20.53 1.89 1.64
C ALA A 281 21.36 3.00 0.99
N GLY A 282 21.80 2.80 -0.26
CA GLY A 282 22.53 3.81 -1.04
C GLY A 282 21.71 5.09 -1.25
N CYS A 283 20.46 4.96 -1.70
CA CYS A 283 19.57 6.10 -1.90
C CYS A 283 19.23 6.82 -0.59
N PHE A 284 19.00 6.08 0.50
CA PHE A 284 18.79 6.66 1.82
C PHE A 284 20.03 7.43 2.32
N ALA A 285 21.23 6.87 2.13
CA ALA A 285 22.49 7.55 2.46
C ALA A 285 22.66 8.84 1.64
N LEU A 286 22.30 8.84 0.35
CA LEU A 286 22.30 10.04 -0.50
C LEU A 286 21.33 11.11 0.00
N LEU A 287 20.13 10.73 0.48
CA LEU A 287 19.18 11.65 1.10
C LEU A 287 19.73 12.26 2.39
N VAL A 288 20.34 11.43 3.26
CA VAL A 288 20.98 11.89 4.49
C VAL A 288 22.12 12.86 4.19
N LEU A 289 22.98 12.52 3.23
CA LEU A 289 24.09 13.37 2.79
C LEU A 289 23.58 14.71 2.25
N ARG A 290 22.54 14.69 1.42
CA ARG A 290 21.94 15.90 0.87
C ARG A 290 21.42 16.81 1.98
N ARG A 291 20.67 16.25 2.92
CA ARG A 291 20.09 16.99 4.05
C ARG A 291 21.17 17.63 4.93
N ARG A 292 22.27 16.92 5.19
CA ARG A 292 23.43 17.44 5.95
C ARG A 292 24.13 18.62 5.28
N ARG A 293 24.09 18.72 3.94
CA ARG A 293 24.73 19.81 3.20
C ARG A 293 23.86 21.06 3.08
N SER A 294 22.57 20.94 3.38
CA SER A 294 21.61 22.03 3.24
C SER A 294 21.16 22.67 4.54
N GLY A 295 21.47 22.06 5.69
CA GLY A 295 21.43 22.73 6.98
C GLY A 295 22.77 23.41 7.24
#